data_AF-B8IB64-F1
#
_entry.id   AF-B8IB64-F1
#
_cell.length_a   1.000
_cell.length_b   1.000
_cell.length_c   1.000
_cell.angle_alpha   90.00
_cell.angle_beta   90.00
_cell.angle_gamma   90.00
#
_symmetry.space_group_name_H-M   'P 1'
#
loop_
_entity.id
_entity.type
_entity.pdbx_description
1 polymer ?
#
loop_
_entity_poly.entity_id
_entity_poly.type
_entity_poly.pdbx_seq_one_letter_code
_entity_poly.pdbx_strand_id
1 'polypeptide(L)'
;MCALQLLALERLARLISVAGAHDRRFVDDCGPEADRLCWDTITLFGVHPQSGVIHGDWSGVLMPCTCPVLQVRADFMRKHLWTVPRHKPGQYRGIPVWEFGR
;
A
#
# COMPACT_ATOMS: atom_id res chain seq x y z
N MET A 1 8.56 4.40 17.88
CA MET A 1 8.55 5.24 16.66
C MET A 1 9.11 4.39 15.54
N CYS A 2 8.25 3.75 14.75
CA CYS A 2 8.68 2.97 13.59
C CYS A 2 8.79 3.87 12.36
N ALA A 3 9.79 3.59 11.52
CA ALA A 3 10.27 4.43 10.42
C ALA A 3 9.28 4.66 9.25
N LEU A 4 8.01 4.26 9.38
CA LEU A 4 6.94 4.51 8.42
C LEU A 4 6.38 5.96 8.51
N GLN A 5 6.58 6.66 9.63
CA GLN A 5 5.69 7.79 9.99
C GLN A 5 5.98 9.19 9.42
N LEU A 6 7.18 9.52 8.92
CA LEU A 6 7.42 10.89 8.40
C LEU A 6 7.76 10.93 6.91
N LEU A 7 8.72 10.13 6.46
CA LEU A 7 9.18 10.15 5.07
C LEU A 7 8.17 9.55 4.08
N ALA A 8 7.46 8.49 4.49
CA ALA A 8 6.41 7.92 3.66
C ALA A 8 5.16 8.80 3.67
N LEU A 9 4.83 9.46 4.79
CA LEU A 9 3.63 10.30 4.94
C LEU A 9 3.73 11.63 4.17
N GLU A 10 4.88 12.31 4.17
CA GLU A 10 5.08 13.51 3.35
C GLU A 10 5.15 13.20 1.85
N ARG A 11 5.76 12.07 1.48
CA ARG A 11 5.76 11.58 0.08
C ARG A 11 4.38 11.07 -0.35
N LEU A 12 3.64 10.42 0.55
CA LEU A 12 2.25 10.01 0.36
C LEU A 12 1.33 11.20 0.23
N ALA A 13 1.53 12.29 0.96
CA ALA A 13 0.72 13.51 0.82
C ALA A 13 0.80 14.09 -0.61
N ARG A 14 1.98 14.01 -1.27
CA ARG A 14 2.12 14.34 -2.70
C ARG A 14 1.48 13.31 -3.61
N LEU A 15 1.57 12.02 -3.27
CA LEU A 15 0.98 10.92 -4.03
C LEU A 15 -0.56 10.89 -3.93
N ILE A 16 -1.14 11.32 -2.81
CA ILE A 16 -2.59 11.45 -2.55
C ILE A 16 -3.23 12.52 -3.43
N SER A 17 -2.46 13.42 -4.04
CA SER A 17 -2.96 14.27 -5.12
C SER A 17 -3.30 13.46 -6.40
N VAL A 18 -2.83 12.22 -6.49
CA VAL A 18 -3.02 11.27 -7.61
C VAL A 18 -3.77 10.01 -7.16
N ALA A 19 -3.71 9.67 -5.87
CA ALA A 19 -4.41 8.55 -5.23
C ALA A 19 -5.85 8.96 -4.87
N GLY A 20 -6.81 8.05 -5.02
CA GLY A 20 -8.23 8.36 -4.89
C GLY A 20 -8.65 8.68 -3.46
N ALA A 21 -9.88 9.17 -3.26
CA ALA A 21 -10.44 9.49 -1.94
C ALA A 21 -10.39 8.33 -0.92
N HIS A 22 -10.30 7.08 -1.39
CA HIS A 22 -10.18 5.89 -0.56
C HIS A 22 -8.80 5.74 0.09
N ASP A 23 -7.74 6.18 -0.58
CA ASP A 23 -6.37 6.02 -0.09
C ASP A 23 -6.11 6.99 1.06
N ARG A 24 -6.70 8.19 1.01
CA ARG A 24 -6.73 9.14 2.12
C ARG A 24 -7.40 8.53 3.35
N ARG A 25 -8.62 8.00 3.19
CA ARG A 25 -9.38 7.38 4.29
C ARG A 25 -8.66 6.19 4.91
N PHE A 26 -7.95 5.39 4.10
CA PHE A 26 -7.13 4.31 4.65
C PHE A 26 -6.07 4.83 5.62
N VAL A 27 -5.34 5.89 5.25
CA VAL A 27 -4.29 6.45 6.11
C VAL A 27 -4.88 6.94 7.43
N ASP A 28 -6.03 7.60 7.39
CA ASP A 28 -6.69 8.14 8.57
C ASP A 28 -7.27 7.01 9.47
N ASP A 29 -7.98 6.05 8.87
CA ASP A 29 -8.76 5.03 9.61
C ASP A 29 -7.95 3.79 9.98
N CYS A 30 -7.01 3.39 9.12
CA CYS A 30 -6.28 2.12 9.19
C CYS A 30 -4.77 2.28 9.31
N GLY A 31 -4.22 3.49 9.09
CA GLY A 31 -2.79 3.77 9.13
C GLY A 31 -2.10 3.34 10.44
N PRO A 32 -2.64 3.72 11.63
CA PRO A 32 -2.05 3.32 12.91
C PRO A 32 -2.00 1.80 13.12
N GLU A 33 -3.06 1.08 12.72
CA GLU A 33 -3.11 -0.38 12.85
C GLU A 33 -2.20 -1.06 11.83
N ALA A 34 -2.12 -0.54 10.60
CA ALA A 34 -1.21 -1.02 9.58
C ALA A 34 0.27 -0.88 10.02
N ASP A 35 0.63 0.25 10.62
CA ASP A 35 1.97 0.47 11.19
C ASP A 35 2.26 -0.50 12.34
N ARG A 36 1.32 -0.66 13.29
CA ARG A 36 1.42 -1.60 14.41
C ARG A 36 1.62 -3.05 13.94
N LEU A 37 0.98 -3.43 12.83
CA LEU A 37 1.08 -4.74 12.21
C LEU A 37 2.27 -4.87 11.24
N CYS A 38 3.11 -3.84 11.17
CA CYS A 38 4.31 -3.76 10.34
C CYS A 38 4.03 -3.92 8.85
N TRP A 39 2.87 -3.47 8.34
CA TRP A 39 2.65 -3.42 6.90
C TRP A 39 3.64 -2.49 6.24
N ASP A 40 4.46 -3.04 5.36
CA ASP A 40 5.52 -2.27 4.73
C ASP A 40 5.05 -1.56 3.48
N THR A 41 5.81 -0.54 3.16
CA THR A 41 5.58 0.40 2.08
C THR A 41 5.53 -0.23 0.69
N ILE A 42 6.28 -1.31 0.45
CA ILE A 42 6.30 -1.98 -0.86
C ILE A 42 4.99 -2.77 -1.04
N THR A 43 4.51 -3.40 0.02
CA THR A 43 3.20 -4.07 -0.03
C THR A 43 2.07 -3.07 -0.26
N LEU A 44 2.14 -1.90 0.38
CA LEU A 44 1.10 -0.87 0.27
C LEU A 44 1.16 -0.07 -1.04
N PHE A 45 2.36 0.29 -1.51
CA PHE A 45 2.61 1.26 -2.59
C PHE A 45 3.70 0.81 -3.59
N GLY A 46 3.87 -0.50 -3.77
CA GLY A 46 4.88 -1.03 -4.67
C GLY A 46 4.45 -1.08 -6.14
N VAL A 47 5.44 -1.06 -7.02
CA VAL A 47 5.30 -1.21 -8.48
C VAL A 47 6.36 -2.16 -9.01
N HIS A 48 6.13 -2.69 -10.22
CA HIS A 48 7.15 -3.47 -10.93
C HIS A 48 8.36 -2.56 -11.28
N PRO A 49 9.61 -2.96 -10.99
CA PRO A 49 10.77 -2.07 -11.10
C PRO A 49 11.14 -1.70 -12.54
N GLN A 50 10.80 -2.54 -13.52
CA GLN A 50 11.11 -2.27 -14.93
C GLN A 50 9.96 -1.57 -15.68
N SER A 51 8.73 -2.07 -15.55
CA SER A 51 7.57 -1.56 -16.28
C SER A 51 6.75 -0.51 -15.52
N GLY A 52 6.96 -0.32 -14.21
CA GLY A 52 6.18 0.60 -13.38
C GLY A 52 4.73 0.16 -13.15
N VAL A 53 4.36 -1.03 -13.62
CA VAL A 53 2.98 -1.55 -13.50
C VAL A 53 2.65 -1.82 -12.03
N ILE A 54 1.49 -1.34 -11.61
CA ILE A 54 0.91 -1.62 -10.29
C ILE A 54 0.21 -2.97 -10.37
N HIS A 55 0.59 -3.90 -9.50
CA HIS A 55 -0.02 -5.22 -9.42
C HIS A 55 -0.89 -5.26 -8.15
N GLY A 56 -2.16 -4.86 -8.30
CA GLY A 56 -3.08 -4.63 -7.17
C GLY A 56 -3.39 -5.85 -6.30
N ASP A 57 -3.02 -7.04 -6.75
CA ASP A 57 -3.10 -8.30 -6.03
C ASP A 57 -1.82 -8.63 -5.23
N TRP A 58 -0.75 -7.83 -5.30
CA TRP A 58 0.53 -8.11 -4.62
C TRP A 58 1.13 -6.89 -3.91
N SER A 59 1.45 -5.86 -4.68
CA SER A 59 2.20 -4.68 -4.28
C SER A 59 1.50 -3.45 -4.83
N GLY A 60 1.29 -2.44 -4.00
CA GLY A 60 0.42 -1.34 -4.39
C GLY A 60 -1.03 -1.64 -4.08
N VAL A 61 -1.30 -2.33 -2.96
CA VAL A 61 -2.66 -2.57 -2.47
C VAL A 61 -3.45 -1.26 -2.37
N LEU A 62 -2.82 -0.09 -2.26
CA LEU A 62 -3.49 1.20 -2.19
C LEU A 62 -3.28 2.08 -3.43
N MET A 63 -2.81 1.52 -4.55
CA MET A 63 -2.41 2.30 -5.73
C MET A 63 -3.42 2.29 -6.92
N PRO A 64 -4.31 1.28 -7.06
CA PRO A 64 -5.42 1.33 -7.99
C PRO A 64 -6.80 1.25 -7.31
N CYS A 65 -6.90 1.58 -6.01
CA CYS A 65 -8.09 1.22 -5.24
C CYS A 65 -9.27 2.14 -5.43
N THR A 66 -10.22 1.67 -6.24
CA THR A 66 -11.58 2.19 -6.31
C THR A 66 -12.48 1.72 -5.15
N CYS A 67 -11.96 0.88 -4.24
CA CYS A 67 -12.73 0.30 -3.14
C CYS A 67 -12.05 0.56 -1.79
N PRO A 68 -12.83 0.85 -0.73
CA PRO A 68 -12.28 1.06 0.60
C PRO A 68 -11.70 -0.24 1.19
N VAL A 69 -10.63 -0.09 1.96
CA VAL A 69 -10.15 -1.12 2.87
C VAL A 69 -11.07 -1.14 4.08
N LEU A 70 -11.58 -2.32 4.42
CA LEU A 70 -12.53 -2.52 5.50
C LEU A 70 -11.87 -3.07 6.77
N GLN A 71 -10.71 -3.72 6.61
CA GLN A 71 -10.00 -4.36 7.71
C GLN A 71 -8.54 -4.60 7.36
N VAL A 72 -7.66 -4.34 8.33
CA VAL A 72 -6.23 -4.70 8.28
C VAL A 72 -5.96 -5.77 9.34
N ARG A 73 -5.28 -6.84 8.93
CA ARG A 73 -4.78 -7.92 9.78
C ARG A 73 -3.30 -8.15 9.50
N ALA A 74 -2.62 -8.91 10.36
CA ALA A 74 -1.18 -9.13 10.24
C ALA A 74 -0.80 -9.83 8.92
N ASP A 75 -1.71 -10.67 8.43
CA ASP A 75 -1.54 -11.63 7.34
C ASP A 75 -2.40 -11.31 6.11
N PHE A 76 -3.42 -10.46 6.23
CA PHE A 76 -4.24 -10.03 5.10
C PHE A 76 -4.91 -8.66 5.29
N MET A 77 -5.39 -8.08 4.20
CA MET A 77 -6.34 -6.97 4.21
C MET A 77 -7.65 -7.38 3.57
N ARG A 78 -8.77 -6.94 4.14
CA ARG A 78 -10.10 -7.13 3.54
C ARG A 78 -10.54 -5.85 2.86
N LYS A 79 -10.92 -5.98 1.59
CA LYS A 79 -11.58 -4.95 0.79
C LYS A 79 -12.94 -5.47 0.38
N HIS A 80 -13.84 -4.57 0.00
CA HIS A 80 -15.21 -4.84 -0.46
C HIS A 80 -15.55 -6.33 -0.69
N LEU A 81 -15.13 -6.93 -1.82
CA LEU A 81 -15.35 -8.34 -2.17
C LEU A 81 -14.09 -9.22 -2.13
N TRP A 82 -12.93 -8.66 -1.74
CA TRP A 82 -11.64 -9.31 -1.93
C TRP A 82 -10.81 -9.33 -0.65
N THR A 83 -10.18 -10.47 -0.38
CA THR A 83 -9.14 -10.59 0.64
C THR A 83 -7.77 -10.60 -0.05
N VAL A 84 -6.91 -9.67 0.35
CA VAL A 84 -5.55 -9.55 -0.16
C VAL A 84 -4.58 -10.09 0.90
N PRO A 85 -3.99 -11.28 0.69
CA PRO A 85 -2.98 -11.79 1.62
C PRO A 85 -1.72 -10.94 1.54
N ARG A 86 -1.07 -10.74 2.69
CA ARG A 86 0.17 -9.98 2.83
C ARG A 86 1.34 -10.65 2.11
N HIS A 87 1.41 -11.97 2.19
CA HIS A 87 2.46 -12.76 1.57
C HIS A 87 1.85 -13.70 0.54
N LYS A 88 2.38 -13.68 -0.68
CA LYS A 88 2.06 -14.63 -1.73
C LYS A 88 3.34 -15.36 -2.14
N PRO A 89 3.48 -16.67 -1.86
CA PRO A 89 4.68 -17.43 -2.20
C PRO A 89 4.95 -17.42 -3.71
N GLY A 90 6.21 -17.33 -4.13
CA GLY A 90 6.63 -17.38 -5.55
C GLY A 90 6.55 -16.04 -6.27
N GLN A 91 6.18 -14.99 -5.56
CA GLN A 91 5.85 -13.70 -6.14
C GLN A 91 6.96 -12.66 -5.89
N TYR A 92 7.40 -11.99 -6.96
CA TYR A 92 8.39 -10.90 -6.96
C TYR A 92 7.98 -9.67 -6.12
N ARG A 93 8.83 -9.27 -5.18
CA ARG A 93 8.60 -8.05 -4.38
C ARG A 93 9.13 -6.84 -5.15
N GLY A 94 8.22 -5.95 -5.57
CA GLY A 94 8.53 -4.74 -6.33
C GLY A 94 9.39 -3.71 -5.59
N ILE A 95 9.43 -2.49 -6.12
CA ILE A 95 10.04 -1.33 -5.45
C ILE A 95 8.95 -0.36 -5.00
N PRO A 96 9.20 0.51 -4.00
CA PRO A 96 8.28 1.60 -3.70
C PRO A 96 8.09 2.49 -4.94
N VAL A 97 6.85 2.91 -5.21
CA VAL A 97 6.51 3.69 -6.43
C VAL A 97 7.39 4.92 -6.64
N TRP A 98 7.83 5.58 -5.57
CA TRP A 98 8.68 6.77 -5.67
C TRP A 98 10.15 6.48 -6.00
N GLU A 99 10.58 5.22 -5.98
CA GLU A 99 11.91 4.83 -6.47
C GLU A 99 11.87 4.41 -7.95
N PHE A 100 10.68 4.27 -8.55
CA PHE A 100 10.56 3.94 -9.96
C PHE A 100 10.96 5.13 -10.85
N GLY A 101 11.86 4.89 -11.81
CA GLY A 101 12.34 5.91 -12.74
C GLY A 101 13.31 6.94 -12.14
N ARG A 102 13.80 6.72 -10.92
CA ARG A 102 14.94 7.45 -10.35
C ARG A 102 16.28 6.95 -10.88
#